data_AF-A0AAJ7PD13-F1
#
_entry.id   AF-A0AAJ7PD13-F1
#
_cell.length_a   1.000
_cell.length_b   1.000
_cell.length_c   1.000
_cell.angle_alpha   90.00
_cell.angle_beta   90.00
_cell.angle_gamma   90.00
#
_symmetry.space_group_name_H-M   'P 1'
#
loop_
_entity.id
_entity.type
_entity.pdbx_description
1 polymer ?
#
loop_
_entity_poly.entity_id
_entity_poly.type
_entity_poly.pdbx_seq_one_letter_code
_entity_poly.pdbx_strand_id
1 'polypeptide(L)'
;MFLIRVLLPLHKVKSLSVYHPQLAYCVVQFLEKDSSLTEPVIMGLLKFWPKTHSPKEVMFLNELEEILDVIEPSEFVKVQEPLFRQLAKCVSSPHFQVAERALYYWNNEYIMSLISDNAAKILPIMFPALYKNSKSHWNKTIHGLIYNALKLFMEMNQKLFDDCTQQYKAEKQKEKYKLKEREEIWHKIEELARQNPQSNKLHPLRPGLHPQDEYMLYSDSTVAVYSMETETPTAEDIQLLKKTVETEASQGLKDLKKDKVLMRRKSELPQDVYTIKALEAHKRAEEYLTANQEAL
;
A
#
# COMPACT_ATOMS: atom_id res chain seq x y z
N MET A 1 -11.96 -25.47 -2.60
CA MET A 1 -12.08 -25.21 -4.06
C MET A 1 -13.00 -24.02 -4.38
N PHE A 2 -14.21 -23.95 -3.79
CA PHE A 2 -15.18 -22.86 -4.03
C PHE A 2 -14.67 -21.45 -3.69
N LEU A 3 -14.12 -21.22 -2.49
CA LEU A 3 -13.56 -19.93 -2.07
C LEU A 3 -12.56 -19.34 -3.08
N ILE A 4 -11.55 -20.13 -3.45
CA ILE A 4 -10.46 -19.69 -4.33
C ILE A 4 -10.90 -19.53 -5.80
N ARG A 5 -11.81 -20.39 -6.29
CA ARG A 5 -12.20 -20.43 -7.70
C ARG A 5 -13.42 -19.59 -8.03
N VAL A 6 -14.25 -19.26 -7.04
CA VAL A 6 -15.52 -18.53 -7.24
C VAL A 6 -15.52 -17.22 -6.46
N LEU A 7 -15.40 -17.26 -5.13
CA LEU A 7 -15.51 -16.05 -4.31
C LEU A 7 -14.38 -15.04 -4.57
N LEU A 8 -13.11 -15.48 -4.58
CA LEU A 8 -11.99 -14.56 -4.82
C LEU A 8 -12.09 -13.85 -6.20
N PRO A 9 -12.35 -14.54 -7.33
CA PRO A 9 -12.53 -13.88 -8.62
C PRO A 9 -13.66 -12.83 -8.67
N LEU A 10 -14.68 -12.91 -7.82
CA LEU A 10 -15.76 -11.89 -7.78
C LEU A 10 -15.26 -10.49 -7.42
N HIS A 11 -14.10 -10.37 -6.77
CA HIS A 11 -13.47 -9.07 -6.46
C HIS A 11 -12.98 -8.32 -7.72
N LYS A 12 -12.82 -9.02 -8.85
CA LYS A 12 -12.33 -8.41 -10.10
C LYS A 12 -13.37 -7.51 -10.77
N VAL A 13 -14.65 -7.80 -10.59
CA VAL A 13 -15.74 -7.14 -11.33
C VAL A 13 -15.86 -5.65 -10.95
N LYS A 14 -16.25 -4.79 -11.89
CA LYS A 14 -16.36 -3.34 -11.66
C LYS A 14 -17.46 -2.98 -10.65
N SER A 15 -18.58 -3.70 -10.67
CA SER A 15 -19.75 -3.50 -9.79
C SER A 15 -19.58 -4.10 -8.39
N LEU A 16 -18.35 -4.31 -7.93
CA LEU A 16 -18.05 -4.90 -6.61
C LEU A 16 -18.76 -4.16 -5.46
N SER A 17 -18.93 -2.84 -5.56
CA SER A 17 -19.59 -2.02 -4.53
C SER A 17 -21.00 -2.45 -4.17
N VAL A 18 -21.70 -3.16 -5.07
CA VAL A 18 -23.08 -3.60 -4.85
C VAL A 18 -23.18 -4.77 -3.86
N TYR A 19 -22.14 -5.62 -3.79
CA TYR A 19 -22.18 -6.88 -3.04
C TYR A 19 -20.94 -7.12 -2.16
N HIS A 20 -20.04 -6.14 -2.07
CA HIS A 20 -18.79 -6.29 -1.34
C HIS A 20 -18.96 -6.64 0.14
N PRO A 21 -19.83 -5.98 0.92
CA PRO A 21 -20.00 -6.35 2.33
C PRO A 21 -20.37 -7.83 2.51
N GLN A 22 -21.27 -8.35 1.66
CA GLN A 22 -21.70 -9.74 1.70
C GLN A 22 -20.58 -10.69 1.26
N LEU A 23 -19.75 -10.28 0.29
CA LEU A 23 -18.62 -11.07 -0.19
C LEU A 23 -17.50 -11.14 0.86
N ALA A 24 -17.11 -10.00 1.42
CA ALA A 24 -16.10 -9.90 2.49
C ALA A 24 -16.49 -10.78 3.68
N TYR A 25 -17.75 -10.72 4.11
CA TYR A 25 -18.27 -11.61 5.14
C TYR A 25 -18.13 -13.09 4.79
N CYS A 26 -18.51 -13.49 3.58
CA CYS A 26 -18.33 -14.87 3.16
C CYS A 26 -16.86 -15.30 3.26
N VAL A 27 -15.93 -14.45 2.82
CA VAL A 27 -14.47 -14.70 2.89
C VAL A 27 -14.02 -14.85 4.35
N VAL A 28 -14.37 -13.90 5.22
CA VAL A 28 -14.00 -13.94 6.65
C VAL A 28 -14.57 -15.19 7.33
N GLN A 29 -15.83 -15.54 7.07
CA GLN A 29 -16.43 -16.76 7.62
C GLN A 29 -15.73 -18.06 7.18
N PHE A 30 -15.14 -18.10 5.97
CA PHE A 30 -14.31 -19.23 5.56
C PHE A 30 -13.02 -19.28 6.38
N LEU A 31 -12.36 -18.14 6.60
CA LEU A 31 -11.12 -18.06 7.38
C LEU A 31 -11.34 -18.35 8.86
N GLU A 32 -12.48 -17.98 9.42
CA GLU A 32 -12.82 -18.33 10.81
C GLU A 32 -12.96 -19.84 11.01
N LYS A 33 -13.42 -20.57 9.98
CA LYS A 33 -13.58 -22.03 10.02
C LYS A 33 -12.28 -22.78 9.75
N ASP A 34 -11.42 -22.23 8.89
CA ASP A 34 -10.16 -22.84 8.49
C ASP A 34 -9.12 -21.75 8.19
N SER A 35 -8.24 -21.50 9.15
CA SER A 35 -7.21 -20.46 9.06
C SER A 35 -6.14 -20.78 8.02
N SER A 36 -5.96 -22.04 7.61
CA SER A 36 -5.00 -22.43 6.56
C SER A 36 -5.31 -21.83 5.19
N LEU A 37 -6.54 -21.34 4.99
CA LEU A 37 -6.99 -20.67 3.77
C LEU A 37 -6.55 -19.20 3.70
N THR A 38 -5.97 -18.64 4.76
CA THR A 38 -5.66 -17.20 4.84
C THR A 38 -4.60 -16.78 3.84
N GLU A 39 -3.50 -17.52 3.73
CA GLU A 39 -2.44 -17.23 2.79
C GLU A 39 -2.94 -17.16 1.33
N PRO A 40 -3.62 -18.19 0.77
CA PRO A 40 -4.09 -18.11 -0.61
C PRO A 40 -5.17 -17.02 -0.83
N VAL A 41 -5.95 -16.67 0.20
CA VAL A 41 -6.93 -15.57 0.14
C VAL A 41 -6.23 -14.21 0.03
N ILE A 42 -5.29 -13.90 0.94
CA ILE A 42 -4.57 -12.63 0.93
C ILE A 42 -3.75 -12.50 -0.35
N MET A 43 -3.04 -13.56 -0.77
CA MET A 43 -2.30 -13.56 -2.04
C MET A 43 -3.23 -13.34 -3.25
N GLY A 44 -4.44 -13.90 -3.21
CA GLY A 44 -5.48 -13.68 -4.23
C GLY A 44 -5.96 -12.22 -4.28
N LEU A 45 -6.25 -11.61 -3.14
CA LEU A 45 -6.64 -10.19 -3.04
C LEU A 45 -5.51 -9.28 -3.52
N LEU A 46 -4.27 -9.53 -3.10
CA LEU A 46 -3.09 -8.78 -3.57
C LEU A 46 -2.89 -8.91 -5.08
N LYS A 47 -3.15 -10.08 -5.66
CA LYS A 47 -3.11 -10.30 -7.11
C LYS A 47 -4.19 -9.51 -7.85
N PHE A 48 -5.37 -9.34 -7.25
CA PHE A 48 -6.49 -8.60 -7.84
C PHE A 48 -6.55 -7.13 -7.43
N TRP A 49 -5.50 -6.62 -6.77
CA TRP A 49 -5.46 -5.26 -6.25
C TRP A 49 -5.80 -4.22 -7.33
N PRO A 50 -6.84 -3.39 -7.14
CA PRO A 50 -7.23 -2.38 -8.12
C PRO A 50 -6.09 -1.37 -8.34
N LYS A 51 -5.80 -1.02 -9.60
CA LYS A 51 -4.73 -0.07 -9.95
C LYS A 51 -5.22 1.29 -10.46
N THR A 52 -6.50 1.37 -10.82
CA THR A 52 -7.10 2.54 -11.47
C THR A 52 -8.48 2.89 -10.90
N HIS A 53 -8.84 2.33 -9.74
CA HIS A 53 -10.19 2.47 -9.16
C HIS A 53 -10.11 2.65 -7.65
N SER A 54 -9.81 3.87 -7.20
CA SER A 54 -9.56 4.20 -5.79
C SER A 54 -10.67 3.75 -4.82
N PRO A 55 -11.98 3.89 -5.12
CA PRO A 55 -13.02 3.39 -4.22
C PRO A 55 -12.93 1.87 -3.98
N LYS A 56 -12.49 1.10 -4.99
CA LYS A 56 -12.28 -0.34 -4.83
C LYS A 56 -11.01 -0.63 -4.02
N GLU A 57 -9.97 0.18 -4.14
CA GLU A 57 -8.80 0.06 -3.25
C GLU A 57 -9.18 0.28 -1.79
N VAL A 58 -10.03 1.27 -1.50
CA VAL A 58 -10.56 1.51 -0.14
C VAL A 58 -11.36 0.30 0.34
N MET A 59 -12.19 -0.31 -0.52
CA MET A 59 -12.94 -1.52 -0.17
C MET A 59 -12.01 -2.71 0.12
N PHE A 60 -10.98 -2.93 -0.70
CA PHE A 60 -9.97 -3.98 -0.47
C PHE A 60 -9.19 -3.75 0.83
N LEU A 61 -8.84 -2.50 1.14
CA LEU A 61 -8.24 -2.15 2.44
C LEU A 61 -9.21 -2.42 3.59
N ASN A 62 -10.51 -2.25 3.39
CA ASN A 62 -11.49 -2.58 4.43
C ASN A 62 -11.58 -4.08 4.69
N GLU A 63 -11.75 -4.86 3.62
CA GLU A 63 -11.81 -6.32 3.72
C GLU A 63 -10.52 -6.91 4.28
N LEU A 64 -9.35 -6.39 3.87
CA LEU A 64 -8.08 -6.83 4.43
C LEU A 64 -7.97 -6.56 5.94
N GLU A 65 -8.51 -5.45 6.45
CA GLU A 65 -8.52 -5.21 7.90
C GLU A 65 -9.39 -6.24 8.61
N GLU A 66 -10.59 -6.51 8.10
CA GLU A 66 -11.49 -7.54 8.66
C GLU A 66 -10.85 -8.94 8.66
N ILE A 67 -10.09 -9.27 7.61
CA ILE A 67 -9.31 -10.52 7.54
C ILE A 67 -8.19 -10.51 8.59
N LEU A 68 -7.48 -9.39 8.75
CA LEU A 68 -6.41 -9.27 9.74
C LEU A 68 -6.93 -9.29 11.18
N ASP A 69 -8.18 -8.91 11.44
CA ASP A 69 -8.78 -9.03 12.78
C ASP A 69 -9.00 -10.48 13.23
N VAL A 70 -9.08 -11.42 12.28
CA VAL A 70 -9.29 -12.85 12.55
C VAL A 70 -8.09 -13.73 12.22
N ILE A 71 -7.02 -13.17 11.64
CA ILE A 71 -5.83 -13.93 11.23
C ILE A 71 -5.10 -14.50 12.45
N GLU A 72 -4.58 -15.72 12.34
CA GLU A 72 -3.68 -16.27 13.35
C GLU A 72 -2.23 -15.77 13.12
N PRO A 73 -1.42 -15.55 14.18
CA PRO A 73 -0.04 -15.10 14.01
C PRO A 73 0.81 -16.02 13.11
N SER A 74 0.58 -17.33 13.16
CA SER A 74 1.21 -18.36 12.33
C SER A 74 0.92 -18.19 10.83
N GLU A 75 -0.26 -17.68 10.48
CA GLU A 75 -0.65 -17.41 9.09
C GLU A 75 -0.17 -16.01 8.66
N PHE A 76 -0.20 -15.03 9.58
CA PHE A 76 0.27 -13.67 9.33
C PHE A 76 1.74 -13.65 8.87
N VAL A 77 2.61 -14.44 9.50
CA VAL A 77 4.04 -14.45 9.14
C VAL A 77 4.33 -14.89 7.71
N LYS A 78 3.41 -15.64 7.08
CA LYS A 78 3.53 -16.10 5.68
C LYS A 78 3.22 -14.99 4.68
N VAL A 79 2.37 -14.04 5.06
CA VAL A 79 1.83 -12.99 4.16
C VAL A 79 2.32 -11.58 4.48
N GLN A 80 2.92 -11.35 5.65
CA GLN A 80 3.30 -10.01 6.12
C GLN A 80 4.14 -9.22 5.11
N GLU A 81 5.14 -9.83 4.48
CA GLU A 81 6.03 -9.09 3.57
C GLU A 81 5.29 -8.60 2.30
N PRO A 82 4.58 -9.44 1.53
CA PRO A 82 3.84 -8.96 0.36
C PRO A 82 2.67 -8.04 0.73
N LEU A 83 1.99 -8.28 1.86
CA LEU A 83 0.93 -7.42 2.37
C LEU A 83 1.46 -6.01 2.66
N PHE A 84 2.52 -5.88 3.46
CA PHE A 84 3.05 -4.58 3.84
C PHE A 84 3.75 -3.87 2.68
N ARG A 85 4.28 -4.60 1.68
CA ARG A 85 4.72 -3.97 0.41
C ARG A 85 3.57 -3.31 -0.35
N GLN A 86 2.35 -3.85 -0.26
CA GLN A 86 1.17 -3.24 -0.85
C GLN A 86 0.65 -2.08 0.01
N LEU A 87 0.61 -2.22 1.34
CA LEU A 87 0.26 -1.13 2.25
C LEU A 87 1.21 0.07 2.11
N ALA A 88 2.51 -0.15 1.95
CA ALA A 88 3.49 0.92 1.70
C ALA A 88 3.15 1.75 0.45
N LYS A 89 2.62 1.11 -0.61
CA LYS A 89 2.13 1.80 -1.81
C LYS A 89 0.86 2.59 -1.53
N CYS A 90 -0.07 2.03 -0.77
CA CYS A 90 -1.32 2.70 -0.39
C CYS A 90 -1.07 3.94 0.48
N VAL A 91 -0.15 3.84 1.46
CA VAL A 91 0.30 4.97 2.29
C VAL A 91 0.97 6.06 1.43
N SER A 92 1.72 5.67 0.40
CA SER A 92 2.33 6.60 -0.56
C SER A 92 1.38 7.09 -1.65
N SER A 93 0.10 6.72 -1.60
CA SER A 93 -0.87 7.09 -2.63
C SER A 93 -1.16 8.59 -2.58
N PRO A 94 -1.17 9.30 -3.72
CA PRO A 94 -1.61 10.70 -3.75
C PRO A 94 -3.11 10.84 -3.46
N HIS A 95 -3.88 9.76 -3.56
CA HIS A 95 -5.31 9.76 -3.29
C HIS A 95 -5.59 9.65 -1.80
N PHE A 96 -6.00 10.76 -1.17
CA PHE A 96 -6.07 10.86 0.30
C PHE A 96 -6.92 9.75 0.95
N GLN A 97 -8.08 9.37 0.38
CA GLN A 97 -8.92 8.32 0.98
C GLN A 97 -8.22 6.96 1.05
N VAL A 98 -7.32 6.66 0.09
CA VAL A 98 -6.57 5.40 0.07
C VAL A 98 -5.46 5.45 1.13
N ALA A 99 -4.72 6.56 1.20
CA ALA A 99 -3.66 6.76 2.18
C ALA A 99 -4.22 6.79 3.62
N GLU A 100 -5.31 7.52 3.84
CA GLU A 100 -6.01 7.60 5.13
C GLU A 100 -6.49 6.22 5.58
N ARG A 101 -7.21 5.50 4.71
CA ARG A 101 -7.73 4.16 5.04
C ARG A 101 -6.61 3.17 5.38
N ALA A 102 -5.48 3.24 4.69
CA ALA A 102 -4.32 2.41 4.98
C ALA A 102 -3.64 2.79 6.31
N LEU A 103 -3.49 4.10 6.58
CA LEU A 103 -2.89 4.58 7.84
C LEU A 103 -3.76 4.29 9.08
N TYR A 104 -5.08 4.12 8.90
CA TYR A 104 -5.95 3.72 10.01
C TYR A 104 -5.67 2.31 10.55
N TYR A 105 -4.91 1.47 9.84
CA TYR A 105 -4.48 0.17 10.38
C TYR A 105 -3.64 0.31 11.66
N TRP A 106 -2.95 1.44 11.85
CA TRP A 106 -2.16 1.71 13.06
C TRP A 106 -3.02 2.00 14.29
N ASN A 107 -4.33 2.23 14.11
CA ASN A 107 -5.27 2.40 15.22
C ASN A 107 -5.87 1.08 15.68
N ASN A 108 -5.70 0.00 14.93
CA ASN A 108 -6.17 -1.32 15.28
C ASN A 108 -5.16 -2.00 16.21
N GLU A 109 -5.55 -2.23 17.47
CA GLU A 109 -4.68 -2.80 18.50
C GLU A 109 -4.15 -4.19 18.14
N TYR A 110 -4.96 -5.03 17.48
CA TYR A 110 -4.54 -6.38 17.10
C TYR A 110 -3.56 -6.36 15.93
N ILE A 111 -3.82 -5.54 14.91
CA ILE A 111 -2.86 -5.34 13.82
C ILE A 111 -1.54 -4.77 14.37
N MET A 112 -1.62 -3.82 15.30
CA MET A 112 -0.43 -3.24 15.93
C MET A 112 0.37 -4.26 16.74
N SER A 113 -0.27 -5.21 17.44
CA SER A 113 0.46 -6.28 18.13
C SER A 113 1.16 -7.22 17.14
N LEU A 114 0.49 -7.61 16.04
CA LEU A 114 1.10 -8.40 14.97
C LEU A 114 2.31 -7.70 14.33
N ILE A 115 2.21 -6.38 14.13
CA ILE A 115 3.31 -5.54 13.64
C ILE A 115 4.47 -5.55 14.63
N SER A 116 4.17 -5.38 15.93
CA SER A 116 5.18 -5.36 17.00
C SER A 116 5.99 -6.64 17.05
N ASP A 117 5.33 -7.80 17.03
CA ASP A 117 6.00 -9.10 17.07
C ASP A 117 6.86 -9.38 15.84
N ASN A 118 6.63 -8.66 14.73
CA ASN A 118 7.28 -8.85 13.45
C ASN A 118 8.03 -7.60 12.94
N ALA A 119 8.33 -6.65 13.84
CA ALA A 119 8.87 -5.34 13.48
C ALA A 119 10.14 -5.43 12.63
N ALA A 120 11.00 -6.41 12.90
CA ALA A 120 12.25 -6.65 12.17
C ALA A 120 12.07 -6.80 10.66
N LYS A 121 10.92 -7.31 10.18
CA LYS A 121 10.60 -7.44 8.76
C LYS A 121 9.74 -6.29 8.25
N ILE A 122 8.76 -5.86 9.05
CA ILE A 122 7.75 -4.89 8.62
C ILE A 122 8.32 -3.47 8.56
N LEU A 123 9.08 -3.05 9.58
CA LEU A 123 9.57 -1.68 9.69
C LEU A 123 10.45 -1.30 8.49
N PRO A 124 11.43 -2.11 8.03
CA PRO A 124 12.22 -1.79 6.83
C PRO A 124 11.39 -1.63 5.55
N ILE A 125 10.24 -2.32 5.43
CA ILE A 125 9.36 -2.23 4.26
C ILE A 125 8.54 -0.92 4.29
N MET A 126 8.05 -0.55 5.47
CA MET A 126 7.16 0.61 5.63
C MET A 126 7.92 1.93 5.77
N PHE A 127 9.12 1.90 6.34
CA PHE A 127 9.90 3.09 6.66
C PHE A 127 10.13 4.00 5.45
N PRO A 128 10.55 3.53 4.26
CA PRO A 128 10.77 4.41 3.11
C PRO A 128 9.50 5.16 2.68
N ALA A 129 8.35 4.49 2.72
CA ALA A 129 7.06 5.09 2.37
C ALA A 129 6.64 6.15 3.39
N LEU A 130 6.68 5.84 4.68
CA LEU A 130 6.32 6.78 5.74
C LEU A 130 7.27 7.98 5.78
N TYR A 131 8.57 7.72 5.76
CA TYR A 131 9.58 8.77 5.88
C TYR A 131 9.59 9.73 4.68
N LYS A 132 9.43 9.21 3.45
CA LYS A 132 9.34 10.07 2.26
C LYS A 132 8.13 11.00 2.33
N ASN A 133 6.97 10.46 2.71
CA ASN A 133 5.73 11.24 2.73
C ASN A 133 5.60 12.14 3.98
N SER A 134 6.37 11.91 5.06
CA SER A 134 6.40 12.83 6.21
C SER A 134 7.09 14.17 5.89
N LYS A 135 7.88 14.23 4.81
CA LYS A 135 8.54 15.46 4.35
C LYS A 135 7.64 16.36 3.53
N SER A 136 6.82 15.77 2.67
CA SER A 136 5.94 16.53 1.78
C SER A 136 4.76 15.67 1.37
N HIS A 137 3.68 15.75 2.14
CA HIS A 137 2.37 15.26 1.73
C HIS A 137 1.41 16.47 1.67
N TRP A 138 0.68 16.60 0.56
CA TRP A 138 -0.16 17.77 0.30
C TRP A 138 -1.34 17.91 1.29
N ASN A 139 -1.82 16.78 1.82
CA ASN A 139 -2.90 16.72 2.78
C ASN A 139 -2.35 16.69 4.22
N LYS A 140 -2.73 17.69 5.03
CA LYS A 140 -2.30 17.85 6.43
C LYS A 140 -2.75 16.73 7.37
N THR A 141 -3.95 16.17 7.16
CA THR A 141 -4.45 15.05 7.98
C THR A 141 -3.60 13.81 7.78
N ILE A 142 -3.32 13.47 6.51
CA ILE A 142 -2.45 12.33 6.17
C ILE A 142 -1.05 12.53 6.74
N HIS A 143 -0.53 13.76 6.66
CA HIS A 143 0.75 14.12 7.25
C HIS A 143 0.77 13.78 8.74
N GLY A 144 -0.21 14.25 9.53
CA GLY A 144 -0.32 13.90 10.96
C GLY A 144 -0.41 12.39 11.23
N LEU A 145 -1.20 11.65 10.44
CA LEU A 145 -1.29 10.20 10.56
C LEU A 145 0.04 9.49 10.29
N ILE A 146 0.85 9.98 9.35
CA ILE A 146 2.20 9.46 9.08
C ILE A 146 3.13 9.71 10.26
N TYR A 147 3.10 10.89 10.89
CA TYR A 147 3.91 11.18 12.09
C TYR A 147 3.53 10.25 13.24
N ASN A 148 2.23 10.04 13.46
CA ASN A 148 1.74 9.09 14.45
C ASN A 148 2.27 7.66 14.18
N ALA A 149 2.19 7.19 12.94
CA ALA A 149 2.71 5.87 12.56
C ALA A 149 4.23 5.75 12.76
N LEU A 150 5.01 6.78 12.39
CA LEU A 150 6.46 6.82 12.62
C LEU A 150 6.80 6.80 14.10
N LYS A 151 6.04 7.53 14.93
CA LYS A 151 6.19 7.53 16.38
C LYS A 151 5.97 6.14 16.97
N LEU A 152 4.88 5.47 16.61
CA LEU A 152 4.57 4.12 17.09
C LEU A 152 5.69 3.13 16.73
N PHE A 153 6.27 3.23 15.52
CA PHE A 153 7.41 2.40 15.15
C PHE A 153 8.68 2.71 15.96
N MET A 154 8.93 3.98 16.28
CA MET A 154 10.08 4.37 17.11
C MET A 154 9.93 3.88 18.55
N GLU A 155 8.74 3.97 19.13
CA GLU A 155 8.42 3.49 20.48
C GLU A 155 8.52 1.95 20.58
N MET A 156 8.16 1.26 19.50
CA MET A 156 8.22 -0.20 19.40
C MET A 156 9.65 -0.74 19.38
N ASN A 157 10.54 -0.15 18.57
CA ASN A 157 11.94 -0.55 18.53
C ASN A 157 12.84 0.60 18.04
N GLN A 158 13.35 1.40 18.98
CA GLN A 158 14.19 2.56 18.68
C GLN A 158 15.45 2.21 17.90
N LYS A 159 16.14 1.12 18.25
CA LYS A 159 17.37 0.70 17.57
C LYS A 159 17.09 0.37 16.10
N LEU A 160 16.07 -0.46 15.85
CA LEU A 160 15.69 -0.84 14.49
C LEU A 160 15.24 0.38 13.66
N PHE A 161 14.54 1.33 14.29
CA PHE A 161 14.13 2.57 13.64
C PHE A 161 15.35 3.42 13.22
N ASP A 162 16.33 3.58 14.11
CA ASP A 162 17.57 4.31 13.82
C ASP A 162 18.39 3.58 12.72
N ASP A 163 18.44 2.25 12.74
CA ASP A 163 19.09 1.43 11.70
C ASP A 163 18.42 1.61 10.33
N CYS A 164 17.08 1.57 10.26
CA CYS A 164 16.33 1.80 9.02
C CYS A 164 16.52 3.24 8.50
N THR A 165 16.63 4.20 9.41
CA THR A 165 16.94 5.59 9.05
C THR A 165 18.31 5.70 8.38
N GLN A 166 19.33 5.04 8.93
CA GLN A 166 20.68 5.01 8.35
C GLN A 166 20.69 4.27 7.00
N GLN A 167 20.04 3.12 6.92
CA GLN A 167 19.95 2.35 5.68
C GLN A 167 19.26 3.16 4.57
N TYR A 168 18.15 3.83 4.88
CA TYR A 168 17.43 4.68 3.92
C TYR A 168 18.32 5.81 3.39
N LYS A 169 19.11 6.46 4.26
CA LYS A 169 20.09 7.48 3.85
C LYS A 169 21.18 6.90 2.93
N ALA A 170 21.73 5.74 3.28
CA ALA A 170 22.76 5.08 2.48
C ALA A 170 22.22 4.66 1.10
N GLU A 171 21.00 4.12 1.04
CA GLU A 171 20.33 3.76 -0.22
C GLU A 171 20.05 5.00 -1.07
N LYS A 172 19.57 6.10 -0.48
CA LYS A 172 19.37 7.37 -1.20
C LYS A 172 20.67 7.92 -1.78
N GLN A 173 21.76 7.86 -1.03
CA GLN A 173 23.06 8.29 -1.54
C GLN A 173 23.55 7.38 -2.67
N LYS A 174 23.37 6.07 -2.55
CA LYS A 174 23.69 5.09 -3.59
C LYS A 174 22.87 5.31 -4.87
N GLU A 175 21.59 5.64 -4.75
CA GLU A 175 20.73 6.00 -5.89
C GLU A 175 21.25 7.25 -6.61
N LYS A 176 21.66 8.29 -5.87
CA LYS A 176 22.27 9.50 -6.44
C LYS A 176 23.55 9.18 -7.21
N TYR A 177 24.43 8.33 -6.67
CA TYR A 177 25.65 7.91 -7.39
C TYR A 177 25.34 7.13 -8.67
N LYS A 178 24.39 6.20 -8.63
CA LYS A 178 23.96 5.46 -9.84
C LYS A 178 23.37 6.37 -10.92
N LEU A 179 22.66 7.41 -10.51
CA LEU A 179 22.11 8.39 -11.46
C LEU A 179 23.23 9.16 -12.16
N LYS A 180 24.24 9.62 -11.40
CA LYS A 180 25.43 10.28 -11.96
C LYS A 180 26.22 9.36 -12.90
N GLU A 181 26.44 8.11 -12.51
CA GLU A 181 27.11 7.12 -13.36
C GLU A 181 26.34 6.92 -14.68
N ARG A 182 25.00 6.84 -14.59
CA ARG A 182 24.15 6.76 -15.77
C ARG A 182 24.28 8.00 -16.66
N GLU A 183 24.28 9.20 -16.10
CA GLU A 183 24.48 10.46 -16.84
C GLU A 183 25.84 10.49 -17.54
N GLU A 184 26.91 10.07 -16.86
CA GLU A 184 28.25 9.98 -17.47
C GLU A 184 28.31 8.99 -18.63
N ILE A 185 27.62 7.84 -18.51
CA ILE A 185 27.50 6.87 -19.60
C ILE A 185 26.75 7.50 -20.78
N TRP A 186 25.64 8.19 -20.53
CA TRP A 186 24.88 8.89 -21.59
C TRP A 186 25.71 9.96 -22.29
N HIS A 187 26.47 10.77 -21.55
CA HIS A 187 27.38 11.75 -22.14
C HIS A 187 28.46 11.11 -23.03
N LYS A 188 29.03 9.97 -22.61
CA LYS A 188 30.00 9.23 -23.44
C LYS A 188 29.36 8.70 -24.72
N ILE A 189 28.14 8.17 -24.63
CA ILE A 189 27.38 7.72 -25.81
C ILE A 189 27.14 8.88 -26.77
N GLU A 190 26.72 10.05 -26.25
CA GLU A 190 26.47 11.24 -27.04
C GLU A 190 27.74 11.73 -27.76
N GLU A 191 28.88 11.78 -27.05
CA GLU A 191 30.17 12.16 -27.62
C GLU A 191 30.59 11.22 -28.75
N LEU A 192 30.50 9.90 -28.52
CA LEU A 192 30.80 8.90 -29.55
C LEU A 192 29.86 8.99 -30.74
N ALA A 193 28.57 9.27 -30.52
CA ALA A 193 27.61 9.47 -31.59
C ALA A 193 27.93 10.72 -32.42
N ARG A 194 28.40 11.81 -31.79
CA ARG A 194 28.79 13.04 -32.47
C ARG A 194 30.01 12.85 -33.38
N GLN A 195 30.96 12.03 -32.94
CA GLN A 195 32.18 11.71 -33.70
C GLN A 195 31.95 10.69 -34.84
N ASN A 196 30.76 10.09 -34.93
CA ASN A 196 30.45 9.11 -35.97
C ASN A 196 30.39 9.80 -37.36
N PRO A 197 31.18 9.37 -38.36
CA PRO A 197 31.14 9.92 -39.73
C PRO A 197 29.76 9.84 -40.40
N GLN A 198 28.89 8.94 -39.94
CA GLN A 198 27.51 8.81 -40.41
C GLN A 198 26.54 9.78 -39.72
N SER A 199 26.93 10.46 -38.63
CA SER A 199 26.05 11.42 -37.92
C SER A 199 25.67 12.60 -38.84
N ASN A 200 26.64 13.10 -39.62
CA ASN A 200 26.42 14.12 -40.66
C ASN A 200 25.50 13.66 -41.81
N LYS A 201 25.27 12.35 -41.98
CA LYS A 201 24.33 11.80 -42.98
C LYS A 201 22.90 11.63 -42.43
N LEU A 202 22.74 11.62 -41.11
CA LEU A 202 21.44 11.56 -40.43
C LEU A 202 20.89 12.96 -40.11
N HIS A 203 21.78 13.94 -39.90
CA HIS A 203 21.45 15.36 -39.71
C HIS A 203 20.66 16.04 -40.86
N PRO A 204 20.78 15.65 -42.16
CA PRO A 204 20.02 16.27 -43.24
C PRO A 204 18.54 15.87 -43.30
N LEU A 205 18.09 14.91 -42.47
CA LEU A 205 16.71 14.38 -42.54
C LEU A 205 15.69 15.21 -41.74
N ARG A 206 16.08 16.34 -41.14
CA ARG A 206 15.15 17.34 -40.59
C ARG A 206 15.44 18.73 -41.15
N PRO A 207 14.75 19.15 -42.23
CA PRO A 207 14.83 20.52 -42.71
C PRO A 207 14.10 21.44 -41.72
N GLY A 208 14.82 22.40 -41.12
CA GLY A 208 14.17 23.63 -40.60
C GLY A 208 14.55 24.15 -39.22
N LEU A 209 15.48 23.57 -38.46
CA LEU A 209 15.88 24.11 -37.16
C LEU A 209 17.39 24.34 -37.07
N HIS A 210 17.76 25.57 -36.69
CA HIS A 210 19.13 26.02 -36.54
C HIS A 210 19.77 25.39 -35.28
N PRO A 211 21.07 25.03 -35.28
CA PRO A 211 21.70 24.28 -34.19
C PRO A 211 21.57 24.91 -32.80
N GLN A 212 21.55 26.24 -32.68
CA GLN A 212 21.32 26.89 -31.38
C GLN A 212 19.89 26.75 -30.84
N ASP A 213 18.88 26.62 -31.69
CA ASP A 213 17.47 26.55 -31.26
C ASP A 213 17.10 25.15 -30.77
N GLU A 214 17.79 24.11 -31.27
CA GLU A 214 17.62 22.72 -30.82
C GLU A 214 18.26 22.48 -29.44
N TYR A 215 19.39 23.12 -29.15
CA TYR A 215 20.04 23.07 -27.83
C TYR A 215 19.19 23.69 -26.71
N MET A 216 18.42 24.75 -27.01
CA MET A 216 17.52 25.38 -26.05
C MET A 216 16.23 24.57 -25.87
N LEU A 217 15.65 24.04 -26.96
CA LEU A 217 14.39 23.29 -26.87
C LEU A 217 14.53 21.95 -26.13
N TYR A 218 15.65 21.24 -26.29
CA TYR A 218 15.90 19.98 -25.60
C TYR A 218 16.49 20.14 -24.20
N SER A 219 17.28 21.19 -23.92
CA SER A 219 17.76 21.43 -22.54
C SER A 219 16.67 22.04 -21.65
N ASP A 220 15.79 22.89 -22.19
CA ASP A 220 14.72 23.53 -21.40
C ASP A 220 13.50 22.60 -21.23
N SER A 221 13.19 21.76 -22.24
CA SER A 221 12.05 20.83 -22.16
C SER A 221 12.35 19.52 -21.39
N THR A 222 13.61 19.21 -21.09
CA THR A 222 13.98 18.03 -20.28
C THR A 222 14.47 18.37 -18.87
N VAL A 223 14.55 19.65 -18.50
CA VAL A 223 14.93 20.09 -17.13
C VAL A 223 13.80 20.86 -16.42
N ALA A 224 12.60 20.91 -17.01
CA ALA A 224 11.37 21.02 -16.22
C ALA A 224 10.83 19.64 -15.80
N VAL A 225 11.71 18.65 -15.58
CA VAL A 225 11.43 17.76 -14.46
C VAL A 225 11.48 18.70 -13.27
N TYR A 226 10.31 18.97 -12.67
CA TYR A 226 10.27 19.48 -11.31
C TYR A 226 11.16 18.54 -10.50
N SER A 227 12.43 18.91 -10.38
CA SER A 227 13.34 18.34 -9.43
C SER A 227 12.75 18.83 -8.12
N MET A 228 11.76 18.10 -7.62
CA MET A 228 11.59 17.99 -6.20
C MET A 228 12.86 17.31 -5.73
N GLU A 229 13.93 18.10 -5.64
CA GLU A 229 15.07 17.84 -4.79
C GLU A 229 14.46 17.70 -3.41
N THR A 230 14.01 16.48 -3.11
CA THR A 230 13.86 16.07 -1.73
C THR A 230 15.29 15.97 -1.26
N GLU A 231 15.75 17.08 -0.70
CA GLU A 231 17.05 17.21 -0.07
C GLU A 231 17.32 15.95 0.75
N THR A 232 18.55 15.47 0.65
CA THR A 232 19.02 14.36 1.50
C THR A 232 18.73 14.73 2.95
N PRO A 233 18.04 13.89 3.73
CA PRO A 233 17.58 14.30 5.04
C PRO A 233 18.78 14.63 5.94
N THR A 234 18.85 15.86 6.40
CA THR A 234 19.91 16.30 7.34
C THR A 234 19.74 15.58 8.68
N ALA A 235 20.75 15.65 9.55
CA ALA A 235 20.57 15.18 10.94
C ALA A 235 19.46 15.96 11.66
N GLU A 236 19.27 17.23 11.26
CA GLU A 236 18.26 18.16 11.76
C GLU A 236 16.84 17.69 11.43
N ASP A 237 16.61 17.12 10.26
CA ASP A 237 15.32 16.57 9.86
C ASP A 237 14.81 15.44 10.75
N ILE A 238 15.74 14.63 11.27
CA ILE A 238 15.46 13.52 12.18
C ILE A 238 15.35 14.02 13.61
N GLN A 239 16.16 15.00 14.01
CA GLN A 239 16.00 15.67 15.30
C GLN A 239 14.69 16.45 15.37
N LEU A 240 14.25 17.08 14.29
CA LEU A 240 12.97 17.76 14.18
C LEU A 240 11.83 16.75 14.23
N LEU A 241 11.93 15.62 13.52
CA LEU A 241 10.99 14.50 13.67
C LEU A 241 10.93 14.00 15.12
N LYS A 242 12.07 13.72 15.76
CA LYS A 242 12.13 13.29 17.18
C LYS A 242 11.51 14.35 18.11
N LYS A 243 11.84 15.63 17.92
CA LYS A 243 11.35 16.76 18.71
C LYS A 243 9.86 17.04 18.49
N THR A 244 9.35 16.96 17.27
CA THR A 244 7.92 17.11 16.95
C THR A 244 7.13 15.95 17.55
N VAL A 245 7.63 14.72 17.41
CA VAL A 245 7.05 13.52 18.03
C VAL A 245 6.96 13.64 19.55
N GLU A 246 7.99 14.21 20.20
CA GLU A 246 8.03 14.48 21.63
C GLU A 246 7.09 15.64 22.04
N THR A 247 6.96 16.69 21.22
CA THR A 247 6.13 17.86 21.52
C THR A 247 4.63 17.55 21.38
N GLU A 248 4.24 16.80 20.34
CA GLU A 248 2.86 16.34 20.15
C GLU A 248 2.47 15.24 21.17
N ALA A 249 3.45 14.56 21.79
CA ALA A 249 3.22 13.61 22.89
C ALA A 249 2.59 14.26 24.13
N SER A 250 2.78 15.57 24.33
CA SER A 250 2.24 16.29 25.48
C SER A 250 0.76 16.69 25.32
N GLN A 251 0.18 16.52 24.12
CA GLN A 251 -1.22 16.91 23.82
C GLN A 251 -2.18 15.72 23.61
N GLY A 252 -1.67 14.47 23.54
CA GLY A 252 -2.48 13.27 23.29
C GLY A 252 -2.58 12.28 24.45
N LEU A 253 -2.09 12.61 25.65
CA LEU A 253 -1.97 11.64 26.74
C LEU A 253 -3.15 11.71 27.72
N LYS A 254 -4.30 11.14 27.34
CA LYS A 254 -5.20 10.49 28.32
C LYS A 254 -5.76 9.22 27.70
N ASP A 255 -5.64 8.17 28.50
CA ASP A 255 -6.18 6.82 28.33
C ASP A 255 -5.40 5.93 27.36
N LEU A 256 -4.52 5.09 27.91
CA LEU A 256 -4.36 3.67 27.57
C LEU A 256 -3.29 3.04 28.47
N LYS A 257 -3.70 2.63 29.67
CA LYS A 257 -3.04 1.55 30.43
C LYS A 257 -4.09 0.77 31.19
N LYS A 258 -4.53 -0.36 30.63
CA LYS A 258 -4.99 -1.54 31.38
C LYS A 258 -4.66 -2.77 30.56
N ASP A 259 -3.87 -3.68 31.13
CA ASP A 259 -3.66 -5.03 30.62
C ASP A 259 -5.02 -5.71 30.42
N LYS A 260 -5.46 -5.76 29.16
CA LYS A 260 -6.59 -6.58 28.72
C LYS A 260 -6.02 -7.62 27.77
N VAL A 261 -6.38 -8.87 28.01
CA VAL A 261 -6.19 -9.95 27.03
C VAL A 261 -6.87 -9.49 25.73
N LEU A 262 -6.07 -9.21 24.70
CA LEU A 262 -6.53 -8.77 23.39
C LEU A 262 -7.25 -9.95 22.73
N MET A 263 -8.58 -9.95 22.82
CA MET A 263 -9.42 -11.01 22.28
C MET A 263 -9.78 -10.69 20.82
N ARG A 264 -9.48 -11.63 19.94
CA ARG A 264 -10.00 -11.75 18.56
C ARG A 264 -11.50 -11.45 18.53
N ARG A 265 -11.93 -10.48 17.72
CA ARG A 265 -13.36 -10.20 17.50
C ARG A 265 -13.92 -11.16 16.46
N LYS A 266 -15.15 -11.63 16.68
CA LYS A 266 -15.91 -12.40 15.69
C LYS A 266 -16.59 -11.44 14.72
N SER A 267 -16.66 -11.80 13.45
CA SER A 267 -17.35 -11.01 12.43
C SER A 267 -18.87 -10.99 12.71
N GLU A 268 -19.43 -9.82 13.01
CA GLU A 268 -20.88 -9.60 13.06
C GLU A 268 -21.28 -8.61 11.98
N LEU A 269 -22.05 -9.08 11.00
CA LEU A 269 -22.55 -8.21 9.94
C LEU A 269 -23.71 -7.36 10.46
N PRO A 270 -23.74 -6.04 10.21
CA PRO A 270 -24.96 -5.27 10.34
C PRO A 270 -26.02 -5.84 9.39
N GLN A 271 -27.18 -6.20 9.94
CA GLN A 271 -28.28 -6.76 9.16
C GLN A 271 -28.86 -5.70 8.22
N ASP A 272 -28.52 -5.78 6.93
CA ASP A 272 -29.13 -4.94 5.91
C ASP A 272 -30.59 -5.40 5.68
N VAL A 273 -31.53 -4.51 5.99
CA VAL A 273 -32.98 -4.72 5.87
C VAL A 273 -33.38 -5.10 4.43
N TYR A 274 -32.65 -4.61 3.42
CA TYR A 274 -32.91 -4.97 2.03
C TYR A 274 -32.46 -6.40 1.72
N THR A 275 -31.31 -6.83 2.26
CA THR A 275 -30.82 -8.20 2.14
C THR A 275 -31.76 -9.20 2.81
N ILE A 276 -32.30 -8.90 3.99
CA ILE A 276 -33.30 -9.74 4.67
C ILE A 276 -34.57 -9.86 3.84
N LYS A 277 -35.13 -8.73 3.36
CA LYS A 277 -36.32 -8.74 2.50
C LYS A 277 -36.11 -9.51 1.20
N ALA A 278 -34.93 -9.43 0.60
CA ALA A 278 -34.60 -10.18 -0.62
C ALA A 278 -34.52 -11.69 -0.37
N LEU A 279 -33.96 -12.11 0.77
CA LEU A 279 -33.91 -13.51 1.19
C LEU A 279 -35.31 -14.04 1.55
N GLU A 280 -36.15 -13.25 2.21
CA GLU A 280 -37.54 -13.59 2.52
C GLU A 280 -38.42 -13.68 1.26
N ALA A 281 -38.17 -12.80 0.28
CA ALA A 281 -38.89 -12.80 -1.00
C ALA A 281 -38.43 -13.90 -1.96
N HIS A 282 -37.27 -14.52 -1.71
CA HIS A 282 -36.71 -15.54 -2.58
C HIS A 282 -37.42 -16.90 -2.38
N LYS A 283 -38.45 -17.15 -3.20
CA LYS A 283 -39.04 -18.49 -3.33
C LYS A 283 -38.10 -19.40 -4.13
N ARG A 284 -37.72 -20.53 -3.52
CA ARG A 284 -36.91 -21.59 -4.14
C ARG A 284 -37.68 -22.15 -5.36
N ALA A 285 -37.03 -22.28 -6.51
CA ALA A 285 -37.65 -22.82 -7.74
C ALA A 285 -37.83 -24.36 -7.71
N GLU A 286 -38.12 -24.94 -6.54
CA GLU A 286 -38.34 -26.39 -6.43
C GLU A 286 -39.67 -26.85 -7.04
N GLU A 287 -40.66 -25.95 -7.20
CA GLU A 287 -41.91 -26.25 -7.90
C GLU A 287 -41.72 -26.58 -9.40
N TYR A 288 -40.54 -26.31 -9.97
CA TYR A 288 -40.23 -26.59 -11.38
C TYR A 288 -39.20 -27.71 -11.58
N LEU A 289 -38.77 -28.37 -10.51
CA LEU A 289 -37.91 -29.56 -10.58
C LEU A 289 -38.78 -30.80 -10.36
N THR A 290 -39.48 -31.24 -11.41
CA THR A 290 -40.07 -32.58 -11.43
C THR A 290 -38.95 -33.61 -11.32
N ALA A 291 -38.92 -34.34 -10.22
CA ALA A 291 -38.06 -35.50 -10.07
C ALA A 291 -38.47 -36.55 -11.12
N ASN A 292 -37.55 -36.86 -12.05
CA ASN A 292 -37.68 -38.04 -12.90
C ASN A 292 -37.57 -39.28 -12.00
N GLN A 293 -38.72 -39.81 -11.58
CA GLN A 293 -38.82 -41.17 -11.08
C GLN A 293 -38.92 -42.11 -12.28
N GLU A 294 -37.79 -42.55 -12.81
CA GLU A 294 -37.67 -43.81 -13.56
C GLU A 294 -36.18 -44.14 -13.76
N ALA A 295 -35.62 -44.84 -12.78
CA ALA A 295 -34.44 -45.69 -12.90
C ALA A 295 -34.39 -46.62 -11.68
N LEU A 296 -35.21 -47.67 -11.73
CA LEU A 296 -35.03 -48.92 -10.99
C LEU A 296 -34.63 -50.00 -12.00
#